data_AF-A0A9W7SK11-F1
#
_entry.id   AF-A0A9W7SK11-F1
#
_cell.length_a   1.000
_cell.length_b   1.000
_cell.length_c   1.000
_cell.angle_alpha   90.00
_cell.angle_beta   90.00
_cell.angle_gamma   90.00
#
_symmetry.space_group_name_H-M   'P 1'
#
loop_
_entity.id
_entity.type
_entity.pdbx_description
1 polymer ?
#
loop_
_entity_poly.entity_id
_entity_poly.type
_entity_poly.pdbx_seq_one_letter_code
_entity_poly.pdbx_strand_id
1 'polypeptide(L)' 'MYDVRERSKDITIPAFVSVGRHGWIKPTKMSEDLAKELPNATRVVYERRVHLAALEEKTKYHKESRE' A
#
# COMPACT_ATOMS: atom_id res chain seq x y z
N MET A 1 -19.30 -0.25 11.23
CA MET A 1 -18.45 0.68 10.45
C MET A 1 -17.06 0.66 11.07
N TYR A 2 -15.99 0.57 10.27
CA TYR A 2 -14.60 0.50 10.77
C TYR A 2 -13.80 1.67 10.18
N ASP A 3 -13.24 2.51 11.04
CA ASP A 3 -12.41 3.66 10.67
C ASP A 3 -11.31 3.85 11.71
N VAL A 4 -10.06 3.88 11.26
CA VAL A 4 -8.86 4.01 12.10
C VAL A 4 -7.89 5.06 11.55
N ARG A 5 -8.36 5.96 10.67
CA ARG A 5 -7.51 6.97 10.02
C ARG A 5 -6.79 7.85 11.03
N GLU A 6 -7.51 8.34 12.05
CA GLU A 6 -6.93 9.18 13.12
C GLU A 6 -5.83 8.45 13.92
N ARG A 7 -5.92 7.11 14.02
CA ARG A 7 -4.96 6.27 14.76
C ARG A 7 -3.80 5.78 13.89
N SER A 8 -3.83 6.03 12.58
CA SER A 8 -2.77 5.56 11.68
C SER A 8 -1.43 6.22 11.99
N LYS A 9 -1.46 7.46 12.52
CA LYS A 9 -0.29 8.20 13.00
C LYS A 9 0.42 7.53 14.17
N ASP A 10 -0.30 6.72 14.95
CA ASP A 10 0.24 5.99 16.10
C ASP A 10 1.03 4.73 15.68
N ILE A 11 0.94 4.31 14.40
CA ILE A 11 1.66 3.16 13.87
C ILE A 11 3.09 3.60 13.54
N THR A 12 3.99 3.40 14.49
CA THR A 12 5.40 3.81 14.40
C THR A 12 6.34 2.71 13.90
N ILE A 13 5.87 1.46 13.82
CA ILE A 13 6.66 0.37 13.23
C ILE A 13 6.78 0.57 11.71
N PRO A 14 7.85 0.04 11.05
CA PRO A 14 7.94 0.04 9.61
C PRO A 14 6.70 -0.57 8.96
N ALA A 15 6.15 0.13 7.96
CA ALA A 15 4.96 -0.31 7.25
C ALA A 15 5.21 -0.35 5.74
N PHE A 16 4.73 -1.40 5.07
CA PHE A 16 4.80 -1.52 3.62
C PHE A 16 3.39 -1.36 3.03
N VAL A 17 3.18 -0.30 2.25
CA VAL A 17 1.92 0.00 1.58
C VAL A 17 2.07 -0.25 0.08
N SER A 18 1.24 -1.14 -0.46
CA SER A 18 1.34 -1.59 -1.83
C SER A 18 -0.03 -1.51 -2.53
N VAL A 19 -0.08 -0.95 -3.73
CA VAL A 19 -1.35 -0.74 -4.46
C VAL A 19 -1.18 -0.85 -5.98
N GLY A 20 -2.19 -1.39 -6.66
CA GLY A 20 -2.25 -1.41 -8.13
C GLY A 20 -2.84 -0.13 -8.69
N ARG A 21 -2.25 0.42 -9.77
CA ARG A 21 -2.71 1.65 -10.43
C ARG A 21 -4.17 1.60 -10.88
N HIS A 22 -4.62 0.42 -11.30
CA HIS A 22 -5.93 0.19 -11.92
C HIS A 22 -6.95 -0.44 -10.96
N GLY A 23 -6.68 -0.45 -9.65
CA GLY A 23 -7.59 -0.99 -8.64
C GLY A 23 -8.87 -0.17 -8.51
N TRP A 24 -10.02 -0.77 -8.83
CA TRP A 24 -11.32 -0.11 -8.76
C TRP A 24 -11.99 -0.23 -7.38
N ILE A 25 -11.76 -1.34 -6.65
CA ILE A 25 -12.34 -1.59 -5.31
C ILE A 25 -11.68 -0.71 -4.24
N LYS A 26 -10.36 -0.54 -4.33
CA LYS A 26 -9.59 0.39 -3.48
C LYS A 26 -8.89 1.38 -4.41
N PRO A 27 -9.39 2.62 -4.52
CA PRO A 27 -8.73 3.63 -5.33
C PRO A 27 -7.29 3.82 -4.87
N THR A 28 -6.36 3.94 -5.82
CA THR A 28 -4.93 4.20 -5.59
C THR A 28 -4.71 5.34 -4.60
N LYS A 29 -5.53 6.39 -4.70
CA LYS A 29 -5.52 7.57 -3.85
C LYS A 29 -5.70 7.26 -2.35
N MET A 30 -6.55 6.29 -1.99
CA MET A 30 -6.71 5.92 -0.57
C MET A 30 -5.46 5.28 0.01
N SER A 31 -4.73 4.50 -0.79
CA SER A 31 -3.47 3.89 -0.34
C SER A 31 -2.33 4.90 -0.31
N GLU A 32 -2.36 5.88 -1.23
CA GLU A 32 -1.48 7.06 -1.19
C GLU A 32 -1.66 7.87 0.09
N ASP A 33 -2.91 8.17 0.44
CA ASP A 33 -3.22 8.97 1.62
C ASP A 33 -2.88 8.21 2.89
N LEU A 34 -3.17 6.91 2.96
CA LEU A 34 -2.73 6.07 4.08
C LEU A 34 -1.20 6.08 4.26
N ALA A 35 -0.44 5.93 3.18
CA ALA A 35 1.03 5.94 3.25
C ALA A 35 1.60 7.28 3.73
N LYS A 36 0.90 8.39 3.51
CA LYS A 36 1.30 9.72 4.01
C LYS A 36 1.06 9.88 5.51
N GLU A 37 0.02 9.25 6.04
CA GLU A 37 -0.33 9.30 7.47
C GLU A 37 0.50 8.34 8.31
N LEU A 38 1.18 7.37 7.69
CA LEU A 38 2.06 6.41 8.35
C LEU A 38 3.50 6.96 8.39
N PRO A 39 4.05 7.28 9.57
CA PRO A 39 5.32 7.99 9.70
C PRO A 39 6.52 7.24 9.12
N ASN A 40 6.49 5.91 9.11
CA ASN A 40 7.57 5.03 8.65
C ASN A 40 7.12 4.10 7.51
N ALA A 41 6.26 4.60 6.62
CA ALA A 41 5.77 3.81 5.51
C ALA A 41 6.65 3.88 4.26
N THR A 42 6.94 2.70 3.71
CA THR A 42 7.40 2.54 2.33
C THR A 42 6.18 2.32 1.44
N ARG A 43 6.12 3.02 0.30
CA ARG A 43 5.02 2.92 -0.64
C ARG A 43 5.48 2.40 -2.00
N VAL A 44 4.73 1.46 -2.55
CA VAL A 44 4.89 0.97 -3.92
C VAL A 44 3.60 1.04 -4.72
N VAL A 45 3.71 1.52 -5.96
CA VAL A 45 2.64 1.40 -6.96
C VAL A 45 3.03 0.40 -8.04
N TYR A 46 2.10 -0.52 -8.31
CA TYR A 46 2.18 -1.45 -9.42
C TYR A 46 1.42 -0.87 -10.61
N GLU A 47 2.16 -0.25 -11.53
CA GLU A 47 1.62 0.48 -12.68
C GLU A 47 0.74 -0.37 -13.60
N ARG A 48 1.02 -1.68 -13.69
CA ARG A 48 0.35 -2.56 -14.65
C ARG A 48 -0.75 -3.41 -14.02
N ARG A 49 -1.20 -3.07 -12.81
CA ARG A 49 -1.98 -3.99 -11.94
C ARG A 49 -3.22 -3.40 -11.34
N VAL A 50 -4.14 -4.29 -11.00
CA VAL A 50 -5.47 -3.96 -10.50
C VAL A 50 -5.52 -4.17 -8.99
N HIS A 51 -5.28 -5.39 -8.49
CA HIS A 51 -5.57 -5.66 -7.08
C HIS A 51 -4.62 -6.62 -6.38
N LEU A 52 -4.13 -7.65 -7.07
CA LEU A 52 -3.39 -8.74 -6.44
C LEU A 52 -1.92 -8.71 -6.83
N ALA A 53 -1.19 -7.66 -6.42
CA ALA A 53 0.22 -7.47 -6.78
C ALA A 53 1.12 -8.68 -6.46
N ALA A 54 0.87 -9.37 -5.35
CA ALA A 54 1.60 -10.58 -4.97
C ALA A 54 1.42 -11.76 -5.95
N LEU A 55 0.29 -11.82 -6.65
CA LEU A 55 0.01 -12.84 -7.67
C LEU A 55 0.39 -12.37 -9.07
N GLU A 56 0.12 -11.10 -9.37
CA GLU A 56 0.24 -10.55 -10.72
C GLU A 56 1.65 -10.00 -11.03
N GLU A 57 2.44 -9.54 -10.05
CA GLU A 57 3.87 -9.14 -10.18
C GLU A 57 4.75 -9.79 -9.11
N LYS A 58 4.61 -11.10 -8.92
CA LYS A 58 5.28 -11.88 -7.87
C LYS A 58 6.77 -11.53 -7.68
N THR A 59 7.56 -11.45 -8.74
CA THR A 59 8.99 -11.12 -8.65
C THR A 59 9.24 -9.71 -8.11
N LYS A 60 8.51 -8.71 -8.62
CA LYS A 60 8.65 -7.32 -8.20
C LYS A 60 8.19 -7.15 -6.75
N TYR A 61 7.04 -7.73 -6.42
CA TYR A 61 6.49 -7.75 -5.06
C TYR A 61 7.45 -8.40 -4.05
N HIS A 62 8.04 -9.54 -4.38
CA HIS A 62 9.02 -10.19 -3.50
C HIS A 62 10.30 -9.40 -3.32
N LYS A 63 10.75 -8.66 -4.33
CA LYS A 63 11.91 -7.78 -4.19
C LYS A 63 11.59 -6.65 -3.20
N GLU A 64 10.49 -5.94 -3.43
CA GLU A 64 10.15 -4.73 -2.66
C GLU A 64 9.68 -5.01 -1.23
N SER A 65 9.14 -6.20 -0.95
CA SER A 65 8.73 -6.60 0.41
C SER A 65 9.87 -7.14 1.29
N ARG A 66 11.09 -7.23 0.74
CA ARG A 66 12.28 -7.72 1.45
C ARG A 66 13.33 -6.62 1.72
N GLU A 67 13.11 -5.42 1.19
CA GLU A 67 13.88 -4.19 1.48
C GLU A 67 13.34 -3.55 2.76
#